data_AF-A0A1F6I5U8-F1
#
_entry.id   AF-A0A1F6I5U8-F1
#
_cell.length_a   1.000
_cell.length_b   1.000
_cell.length_c   1.000
_cell.angle_alpha   90.00
_cell.angle_beta   90.00
_cell.angle_gamma   90.00
#
_symmetry.space_group_name_H-M   'P 1'
#
loop_
_entity.id
_entity.type
_entity.pdbx_description
1 polymer ?
#
loop_
_entity_poly.entity_id
_entity_poly.type
_entity_poly.pdbx_seq_one_letter_code
_entity_poly.pdbx_strand_id
1 'polypeptide(L)'
;MSKKEPRTSVDFDIGIGEIIPSTQEAFKDDGFHKATRKKEKTGILTFKENFLKRLGEDLKDKHQFPTSNEVFVSIVQYFISETEYRSRDIDNMAKTILDVLKERFYRDDGQVKTLLIGKKIEGRVSRNFAYIAIKELKDGRDVDALKVSGLERSITLYQELRSKGIVS
;
A
#
# COMPACT_ATOMS: atom_id res chain seq x y z
N MET A 1 -1.87 32.07 12.91
CA MET A 1 -0.92 30.93 12.87
C MET A 1 -1.74 29.66 12.84
N SER A 2 -1.77 28.94 11.71
CA SER A 2 -2.50 27.67 11.62
C SER A 2 -1.81 26.64 12.51
N LYS A 3 -2.51 26.15 13.54
CA LYS A 3 -2.04 25.01 14.33
C LYS A 3 -1.96 23.84 13.37
N LYS A 4 -0.75 23.43 12.95
CA LYS A 4 -0.54 22.17 12.23
C LYS A 4 -1.19 21.08 13.08
N GLU A 5 -2.27 20.49 12.58
CA GLU A 5 -2.93 19.39 13.26
C GLU A 5 -1.88 18.31 13.59
N PRO A 6 -1.93 17.71 14.79
CA PRO A 6 -0.98 16.67 15.17
C PRO A 6 -1.09 15.53 14.15
N ARG A 7 -0.01 15.29 13.42
CA ARG A 7 0.10 14.19 12.45
C ARG A 7 -0.18 12.88 13.18
N THR A 8 -1.25 12.18 12.81
CA THR A 8 -1.57 10.86 13.36
C THR A 8 -0.38 9.94 13.18
N SER A 9 0.05 9.20 14.20
CA SER A 9 1.16 8.24 14.15
C SER A 9 0.80 6.99 13.33
N VAL A 10 1.79 6.31 12.75
CA VAL A 10 1.66 5.03 12.01
C VAL A 10 2.63 4.07 12.66
N ASP A 11 2.30 2.79 12.63
CA ASP A 11 3.08 1.75 13.27
C ASP A 11 4.11 1.14 12.31
N PHE A 12 3.82 1.25 11.01
CA PHE A 12 4.72 0.85 9.93
C PHE A 12 4.46 1.66 8.65
N ASP A 13 5.51 1.94 7.90
CA ASP A 13 5.44 2.47 6.54
C ASP A 13 6.59 1.96 5.66
N ILE A 14 6.32 1.88 4.35
CA ILE A 14 7.30 1.42 3.37
C ILE A 14 7.07 2.06 2.00
N GLY A 15 8.17 2.34 1.31
CA GLY A 15 8.18 2.84 -0.05
C GLY A 15 8.71 1.82 -1.05
N ILE A 16 8.02 1.59 -2.17
CA ILE A 16 8.43 0.70 -3.26
C ILE A 16 8.73 1.53 -4.51
N GLY A 17 9.91 1.36 -5.10
CA GLY A 17 10.39 2.16 -6.24
C GLY A 17 9.86 1.73 -7.61
N GLU A 18 8.71 1.06 -7.68
CA GLU A 18 8.12 0.56 -8.93
C GLU A 18 6.59 0.72 -8.94
N ILE A 19 5.97 0.45 -10.09
CA ILE A 19 4.50 0.36 -10.17
C ILE A 19 4.07 -0.99 -9.61
N ILE A 20 3.13 -0.98 -8.67
CA ILE A 20 2.51 -2.22 -8.20
C ILE A 20 1.81 -2.93 -9.37
N PRO A 21 2.12 -4.19 -9.66
CA PRO A 21 1.47 -4.89 -10.75
C PRO A 21 0.00 -5.16 -10.39
N SER A 22 -0.90 -4.96 -11.35
CA SER A 22 -2.33 -5.20 -11.16
C SER A 22 -2.67 -6.68 -11.27
N THR A 23 -3.39 -7.23 -10.30
CA THR A 23 -4.03 -8.56 -10.44
C THR A 23 -5.08 -8.48 -11.55
N GLN A 24 -4.91 -9.22 -12.65
CA GLN A 24 -5.93 -9.31 -13.70
C GLN A 24 -6.82 -10.53 -13.44
N GLU A 25 -7.98 -10.32 -12.80
CA GLU A 25 -9.06 -11.29 -12.82
C GLU A 25 -9.85 -11.10 -14.12
N ALA A 26 -9.74 -12.04 -15.05
CA ALA A 26 -10.59 -12.07 -16.24
C ALA A 26 -11.81 -12.94 -15.91
N PHE A 27 -12.98 -12.32 -15.74
CA PHE A 27 -14.25 -13.04 -15.77
C PHE A 27 -14.44 -13.56 -17.19
N LYS A 28 -14.33 -14.87 -17.39
CA LYS A 28 -14.87 -15.53 -18.57
C LYS A 28 -16.32 -15.87 -18.25
N ASP A 29 -17.24 -15.23 -18.95
CA ASP A 29 -18.66 -15.53 -18.86
C ASP A 29 -18.97 -16.75 -19.74
N ASP A 30 -18.67 -17.94 -19.22
CA ASP A 30 -18.92 -19.21 -19.92
C ASP A 30 -20.28 -19.82 -19.47
N GLY A 31 -21.24 -18.99 -19.04
CA GLY A 31 -22.59 -19.42 -18.61
C GLY A 31 -22.64 -20.16 -17.26
N PHE A 32 -21.48 -20.43 -16.66
CA PHE A 32 -21.33 -20.84 -15.27
C PHE A 32 -20.50 -19.76 -14.58
N HIS A 33 -21.08 -19.08 -13.57
CA HIS A 33 -20.40 -18.09 -12.73
C HIS A 33 -19.26 -18.72 -11.91
N LYS A 34 -18.18 -19.14 -12.56
CA LYS A 34 -16.95 -19.61 -11.94
C LYS A 34 -15.83 -18.66 -12.33
N ALA A 35 -15.46 -17.79 -11.39
CA ALA A 35 -14.28 -16.96 -11.51
C ALA A 35 -13.05 -17.87 -11.70
N THR A 36 -12.52 -17.92 -12.93
CA THR A 36 -11.31 -18.69 -13.21
C THR A 36 -10.13 -17.75 -13.05
N ARG A 37 -9.44 -17.82 -11.90
CA ARG A 37 -8.23 -17.03 -11.62
C ARG A 37 -7.20 -17.39 -12.70
N LYS A 38 -6.91 -16.50 -13.65
CA LYS A 38 -5.81 -16.73 -14.61
C LYS A 38 -4.53 -16.91 -13.80
N LYS A 39 -3.72 -17.89 -14.19
CA LYS A 39 -2.39 -18.17 -13.65
C LYS A 39 -1.66 -16.85 -13.43
N GLU A 40 -1.27 -16.55 -12.19
CA GLU A 40 -0.58 -15.28 -11.87
C GLU A 40 0.59 -15.12 -12.85
N LYS A 41 0.63 -13.99 -13.56
CA LYS A 41 1.73 -13.71 -14.50
C LYS A 41 3.03 -13.70 -13.69
N THR A 42 4.11 -14.25 -14.25
CA THR A 42 5.42 -14.35 -13.59
C THR A 42 5.86 -13.05 -12.92
N GLY A 43 5.57 -11.89 -13.52
CA GLY A 43 5.89 -10.58 -12.94
C GLY A 43 5.18 -10.26 -11.61
N ILE A 44 3.93 -10.71 -11.41
CA ILE A 44 3.22 -10.53 -10.12
C ILE A 44 3.87 -11.40 -9.05
N LEU A 45 4.21 -12.66 -9.38
CA LEU A 45 4.88 -13.57 -8.47
C LEU A 45 6.24 -13.02 -8.04
N THR A 46 7.07 -12.62 -8.99
CA THR A 46 8.38 -12.03 -8.72
C THR A 46 8.27 -10.76 -7.87
N PHE A 47 7.29 -9.90 -8.14
CA PHE A 47 7.00 -8.74 -7.31
C PHE A 47 6.66 -9.14 -5.87
N LYS A 48 5.69 -10.06 -5.69
CA LYS A 48 5.26 -10.52 -4.37
C LYS A 48 6.42 -11.14 -3.59
N GLU A 49 7.24 -11.98 -4.22
CA GLU A 49 8.42 -12.60 -3.59
C GLU A 49 9.46 -11.58 -3.13
N ASN A 50 9.83 -10.64 -4.02
CA ASN A 50 10.80 -9.59 -3.69
C ASN A 50 10.26 -8.69 -2.56
N PHE A 51 8.98 -8.34 -2.62
CA PHE A 51 8.36 -7.49 -1.62
C PHE A 51 8.26 -8.20 -0.27
N LEU A 52 7.87 -9.48 -0.25
CA LEU A 52 7.85 -10.30 0.96
C LEU A 52 9.23 -10.45 1.60
N LYS A 53 10.29 -10.64 0.79
CA LYS A 53 11.66 -10.72 1.29
C LYS A 53 12.05 -9.43 2.02
N ARG A 54 11.79 -8.28 1.39
CA ARG A 54 12.06 -6.98 1.99
C ARG A 54 11.25 -6.74 3.27
N LEU A 55 9.96 -7.08 3.26
CA LEU A 55 9.13 -7.00 4.47
C LEU A 55 9.64 -7.88 5.60
N GLY A 56 10.18 -9.07 5.31
CA GLY A 56 10.79 -9.93 6.32
C GLY A 56 11.98 -9.28 7.03
N GLU A 57 12.78 -8.51 6.31
CA GLU A 57 13.89 -7.73 6.88
C GLU A 57 13.36 -6.55 7.71
N ASP A 58 12.40 -5.79 7.18
CA ASP A 58 11.83 -4.61 7.84
C ASP A 58 10.97 -4.95 9.09
N LEU A 59 10.44 -6.17 9.16
CA LEU A 59 9.60 -6.66 10.26
C LEU A 59 10.36 -7.42 11.35
N LYS A 60 11.67 -7.67 11.18
CA LYS A 60 12.44 -8.55 12.06
C LYS A 60 12.33 -8.19 13.56
N ASP A 61 12.29 -6.90 13.87
CA ASP A 61 12.20 -6.38 15.24
C ASP A 61 10.80 -5.82 15.59
N LYS A 62 9.80 -6.09 14.75
CA LYS A 62 8.42 -5.60 14.89
C LYS A 62 7.50 -6.69 15.43
N HIS A 63 7.74 -7.11 16.67
CA HIS A 63 7.00 -8.22 17.32
C HIS A 63 5.49 -8.00 17.47
N GLN A 64 5.00 -6.78 17.30
CA GLN A 64 3.57 -6.46 17.27
C GLN A 64 2.84 -7.01 16.03
N PHE A 65 3.58 -7.36 14.97
CA PHE A 65 3.03 -7.87 13.71
C PHE A 65 3.37 -9.36 13.53
N PRO A 66 2.45 -10.18 12.97
CA PRO A 66 1.08 -9.81 12.60
C PRO A 66 0.18 -9.60 13.84
N THR A 67 -0.62 -8.53 13.83
CA THR A 67 -1.53 -8.20 14.94
C THR A 67 -2.85 -8.99 14.83
N SER A 68 -3.53 -9.16 15.97
CA SER A 68 -4.93 -9.61 16.05
C SER A 68 -5.95 -8.47 16.06
N ASN A 69 -5.49 -7.22 16.11
CA ASN A 69 -6.37 -6.04 16.16
C ASN A 69 -6.79 -5.58 14.75
N GLU A 70 -7.80 -4.71 14.68
CA GLU A 70 -8.16 -4.04 13.43
C GLU A 70 -7.01 -3.13 12.96
N VAL A 71 -6.88 -2.93 11.65
CA VAL A 71 -5.84 -2.11 11.04
C VAL A 71 -6.41 -1.11 10.04
N PHE A 72 -5.73 0.02 9.94
CA PHE A 72 -5.83 0.96 8.84
C PHE A 72 -4.67 0.74 7.88
N VAL A 73 -4.97 0.72 6.59
CA VAL A 73 -3.98 0.61 5.52
C VAL A 73 -4.14 1.78 4.57
N SER A 74 -3.06 2.49 4.28
CA SER A 74 -2.99 3.51 3.22
C SER A 74 -2.03 3.08 2.14
N ILE A 75 -2.46 3.14 0.89
CA ILE A 75 -1.65 2.82 -0.29
C ILE A 75 -1.75 3.99 -1.25
N VAL A 76 -0.63 4.64 -1.56
CA VAL A 76 -0.57 5.72 -2.53
C VAL A 76 0.40 5.35 -3.65
N GLN A 77 -0.10 5.17 -4.86
CA GLN A 77 0.70 4.92 -6.05
C GLN A 77 0.95 6.23 -6.81
N TYR A 78 2.21 6.60 -6.91
CA TYR A 78 2.68 7.70 -7.72
C TYR A 78 3.08 7.20 -9.12
N PHE A 79 2.67 7.98 -10.11
CA PHE A 79 2.95 7.77 -11.52
C PHE A 79 3.68 8.98 -12.08
N ILE A 80 4.60 8.74 -13.02
CA ILE A 80 5.24 9.80 -13.82
C ILE A 80 4.58 9.98 -15.19
N SER A 81 3.88 8.95 -15.67
CA SER A 81 3.22 8.94 -16.98
C SER A 81 1.71 9.06 -16.80
N GLU A 82 1.10 10.04 -17.47
CA GLU A 82 -0.35 10.20 -17.55
C GLU A 82 -1.03 8.96 -18.16
N THR A 83 -0.38 8.32 -19.14
CA THR A 83 -0.89 7.11 -19.79
C THR A 83 -0.94 5.93 -18.81
N GLU A 84 0.11 5.73 -18.01
CA GLU A 84 0.13 4.69 -16.99
C GLU A 84 -0.86 5.00 -15.88
N TYR A 85 -0.90 6.25 -15.43
CA TYR A 85 -1.85 6.72 -14.42
C TYR A 85 -3.29 6.40 -14.84
N ARG A 86 -3.68 6.66 -16.09
CA ARG A 86 -5.04 6.40 -16.58
C ARG A 86 -5.34 4.91 -16.78
N SER A 87 -4.38 4.15 -17.31
CA SER A 87 -4.60 2.75 -17.68
C SER A 87 -4.58 1.77 -16.51
N ARG A 88 -3.98 2.14 -15.38
CA ARG A 88 -3.86 1.26 -14.22
C ARG A 88 -5.06 1.36 -13.28
N ASP A 89 -5.60 0.20 -12.96
CA ASP A 89 -6.66 0.01 -11.99
C ASP A 89 -6.07 0.00 -10.58
N ILE A 90 -6.51 0.94 -9.75
CA ILE A 90 -5.98 1.11 -8.40
C ILE A 90 -6.47 0.05 -7.43
N ASP A 91 -7.67 -0.48 -7.62
CA ASP A 91 -8.25 -1.49 -6.76
C ASP A 91 -7.47 -2.80 -6.93
N ASN A 92 -7.10 -3.14 -8.17
CA ASN A 92 -6.27 -4.31 -8.46
C ASN A 92 -4.83 -4.17 -7.94
N MET A 93 -4.27 -2.96 -7.94
CA MET A 93 -2.96 -2.71 -7.32
C MET A 93 -3.05 -2.84 -5.80
N ALA A 94 -4.09 -2.26 -5.19
CA ALA A 94 -4.32 -2.36 -3.76
C ALA A 94 -4.51 -3.82 -3.33
N LYS A 95 -5.28 -4.62 -4.08
CA LYS A 95 -5.46 -6.06 -3.83
C LYS A 95 -4.13 -6.81 -3.82
N THR A 96 -3.22 -6.51 -4.74
CA THR A 96 -1.88 -7.11 -4.77
C THR A 96 -1.08 -6.79 -3.52
N ILE A 97 -1.17 -5.56 -3.00
CA ILE A 97 -0.52 -5.18 -1.74
C ILE A 97 -1.17 -5.88 -0.56
N LEU A 98 -2.50 -5.88 -0.47
CA LEU A 98 -3.23 -6.52 0.64
C LEU A 98 -2.90 -8.03 0.71
N ASP A 99 -2.81 -8.71 -0.43
CA ASP A 99 -2.37 -10.11 -0.51
C ASP A 99 -0.99 -10.32 0.13
N VAL A 100 -0.06 -9.36 -0.04
CA VAL A 100 1.31 -9.43 0.50
C VAL A 100 1.35 -9.07 1.99
N LEU A 101 0.52 -8.11 2.42
CA LEU A 101 0.45 -7.68 3.82
C LEU A 101 -0.23 -8.72 4.72
N LYS A 102 -1.13 -9.53 4.16
CA LYS A 102 -1.79 -10.64 4.86
C LYS A 102 -0.74 -11.63 5.38
N GLU A 103 -0.98 -12.17 6.57
CA GLU A 103 -0.06 -13.03 7.35
C GLU A 103 1.28 -12.37 7.73
N ARG A 104 1.45 -11.07 7.48
CA ARG A 104 2.64 -10.30 7.88
C ARG A 104 2.29 -9.19 8.84
N PHE A 105 1.22 -8.45 8.56
CA PHE A 105 0.73 -7.35 9.39
C PHE A 105 -0.56 -7.70 10.12
N TYR A 106 -1.42 -8.51 9.51
CA TYR A 106 -2.69 -8.96 10.05
C TYR A 106 -2.95 -10.39 9.55
N ARG A 107 -3.81 -11.13 10.25
CA ARG A 107 -4.08 -12.56 9.96
C ARG A 107 -5.17 -12.72 8.92
N ASP A 108 -6.19 -11.86 8.97
CA ASP A 108 -7.30 -11.91 8.01
C ASP A 108 -7.64 -10.55 7.41
N ASP A 109 -8.14 -10.55 6.18
CA ASP A 109 -8.51 -9.32 5.46
C ASP A 109 -9.68 -8.60 6.14
N GLY A 110 -10.50 -9.32 6.92
CA GLY A 110 -11.54 -8.72 7.78
C GLY A 110 -10.99 -7.80 8.88
N GLN A 111 -9.69 -7.88 9.20
CA GLN A 111 -9.05 -6.94 10.12
C GLN A 111 -8.77 -5.57 9.48
N VAL A 112 -8.79 -5.45 8.14
CA VAL A 112 -8.58 -4.18 7.46
C VAL A 112 -9.86 -3.35 7.53
N LYS A 113 -10.00 -2.53 8.58
CA LYS A 113 -11.21 -1.74 8.84
C LYS A 113 -11.33 -0.54 7.93
N THR A 114 -10.21 0.02 7.52
CA THR A 114 -10.17 1.16 6.61
C THR A 114 -9.00 1.03 5.67
N LEU A 115 -9.32 1.07 4.38
CA LEU A 115 -8.38 1.08 3.28
C LEU A 115 -8.46 2.43 2.58
N LEU A 116 -7.36 3.18 2.59
CA LEU A 116 -7.22 4.43 1.84
C LEU A 116 -6.30 4.19 0.66
N ILE A 117 -6.86 4.15 -0.55
CA ILE A 117 -6.10 3.97 -1.78
C ILE A 117 -6.13 5.24 -2.61
N GLY A 118 -5.00 5.62 -3.19
CA GLY A 118 -4.91 6.78 -4.07
C GLY A 118 -3.85 6.58 -5.14
N LYS A 119 -4.12 7.07 -6.35
CA LYS A 119 -3.09 7.25 -7.38
C LYS A 119 -2.89 8.72 -7.61
N LYS A 120 -1.65 9.13 -7.84
CA LYS A 120 -1.30 10.53 -8.07
C LYS A 120 -0.22 10.68 -9.11
N ILE A 121 -0.26 11.80 -9.82
CA ILE A 121 0.89 12.37 -10.49
C ILE A 121 1.26 13.59 -9.67
N GLU A 122 2.51 13.64 -9.22
CA GLU A 122 3.01 14.68 -8.32
C GLU A 122 4.37 15.10 -8.84
N GLY A 123 4.51 16.39 -9.22
CA GLY A 123 5.73 16.89 -9.84
C GLY A 123 6.97 16.79 -8.93
N ARG A 124 6.77 16.65 -7.62
CA ARG A 124 7.84 16.39 -6.66
C ARG A 124 8.34 14.94 -6.69
N VAL A 125 7.58 14.00 -7.25
CA VAL A 125 7.92 12.58 -7.33
C VAL A 125 8.40 12.25 -8.76
N SER A 126 9.72 12.11 -8.91
CA SER A 126 10.44 11.96 -10.18
C SER A 126 10.36 10.58 -10.83
N ARG A 127 9.78 9.58 -10.15
CA ARG A 127 9.73 8.18 -10.58
C ARG A 127 8.43 7.50 -10.13
N ASN A 128 8.09 6.39 -10.76
CA ASN A 128 7.01 5.53 -10.25
C ASN A 128 7.37 5.06 -8.84
N PHE A 129 6.44 5.22 -7.90
CA PHE A 129 6.67 4.94 -6.49
C PHE A 129 5.37 4.58 -5.79
N ALA A 130 5.37 3.55 -4.96
CA ALA A 130 4.25 3.24 -4.09
C ALA A 130 4.61 3.50 -2.63
N TYR A 131 3.74 4.18 -1.90
CA TYR A 131 3.84 4.35 -0.46
C TYR A 131 2.76 3.52 0.21
N ILE A 132 3.14 2.74 1.21
CA ILE A 132 2.23 1.92 2.01
C ILE A 132 2.44 2.29 3.47
N ALA A 133 1.36 2.55 4.20
CA ALA A 133 1.39 2.80 5.63
C ALA A 133 0.32 1.99 6.34
N ILE A 134 0.67 1.49 7.52
CA ILE A 134 -0.18 0.63 8.34
C ILE A 134 -0.21 1.20 9.75
N LYS A 135 -1.42 1.28 10.30
CA LYS A 135 -1.64 1.61 11.71
C LYS A 135 -2.54 0.55 12.32
N GLU A 136 -2.10 0.00 13.44
CA GLU A 136 -2.93 -0.82 14.30
C GLU A 136 -3.93 0.09 15.02
N LEU A 137 -5.22 -0.23 14.91
CA LEU A 137 -6.30 0.49 15.55
C LEU A 137 -6.48 -0.08 16.95
N LYS A 138 -6.14 0.71 17.96
CA LYS A 138 -6.28 0.30 19.36
C LYS A 138 -7.63 0.73 19.94
N ASP A 139 -8.23 1.79 19.38
CA ASP A 139 -9.56 2.32 19.74
C ASP A 139 -10.32 2.84 18.49
N GLY A 140 -11.65 2.94 18.57
CA GLY A 140 -12.50 3.44 17.46
C GLY A 140 -12.27 4.91 17.03
N ARG A 141 -11.50 5.70 17.80
CA ARG A 141 -11.15 7.09 17.49
C ARG A 141 -10.01 7.24 16.47
N ASP A 142 -9.26 6.17 16.20
CA ASP A 142 -8.08 6.23 15.32
C ASP A 142 -8.46 6.38 13.83
N VAL A 143 -9.65 5.92 13.42
CA VAL A 143 -10.07 5.86 12.00
C VAL A 143 -10.24 7.24 11.36
N ASP A 144 -10.80 8.22 12.10
CA ASP A 144 -11.07 9.56 11.56
C ASP A 144 -9.79 10.39 11.39
N ALA A 145 -8.82 10.24 12.29
CA ALA A 145 -7.55 10.96 12.24
C ALA A 145 -6.65 10.47 11.06
N LEU A 146 -6.76 9.20 10.71
CA LEU A 146 -5.92 8.55 9.69
C LEU A 146 -6.20 8.99 8.25
N LYS A 147 -7.46 9.29 7.91
CA LYS A 147 -7.84 9.76 6.57
C LYS A 147 -7.17 11.09 6.21
N VAL A 148 -6.98 11.97 7.20
CA VAL A 148 -6.40 13.31 7.01
C VAL A 148 -4.86 13.24 6.99
N SER A 149 -4.25 12.38 7.81
CA SER A 149 -2.78 12.34 7.98
C SER A 149 -2.00 11.49 6.96
N GLY A 150 -2.63 10.47 6.37
CA GLY A 150 -1.96 9.57 5.42
C GLY A 150 -1.36 10.29 4.20
N LEU A 151 -2.05 11.32 3.70
CA LEU A 151 -1.64 12.08 2.53
C LEU A 151 -0.44 13.00 2.80
N GLU A 152 -0.41 13.64 3.96
CA GLU A 152 0.70 14.52 4.38
C GLU A 152 1.99 13.73 4.68
N ARG A 153 1.84 12.47 5.11
CA ARG A 153 2.95 11.60 5.45
C ARG A 153 3.64 10.99 4.24
N SER A 154 2.90 10.57 3.22
CA SER A 154 3.50 10.05 2.00
C SER A 154 4.44 11.07 1.34
N ILE A 155 4.07 12.36 1.39
CA ILE A 155 4.90 13.47 0.91
C ILE A 155 6.16 13.65 1.76
N THR A 156 6.04 13.54 3.08
CA THR A 156 7.17 13.73 4.00
C THR A 156 8.19 12.59 3.87
N LEU A 157 7.76 11.33 3.86
CA LEU A 157 8.69 10.19 3.76
C LEU A 157 9.46 10.22 2.43
N TYR A 158 8.80 10.57 1.32
CA TYR A 158 9.48 10.71 0.03
C TYR A 158 10.64 11.72 0.10
N GLN A 159 10.44 12.87 0.77
CA GLN A 159 11.50 13.87 0.94
C GLN A 159 12.66 13.36 1.81
N GLU A 160 12.36 12.61 2.87
CA GLU A 160 13.39 12.01 3.72
C GLU A 160 14.23 10.96 2.99
N LEU A 161 13.57 10.04 2.27
CA LEU A 161 14.30 9.03 1.50
C LEU A 161 15.10 9.65 0.35
N ARG A 162 14.63 10.77 -0.21
CA ARG A 162 15.38 11.58 -1.18
C ARG A 162 16.63 12.21 -0.59
N SER A 163 16.52 12.79 0.61
CA SER A 163 17.67 13.35 1.33
C SER A 163 18.73 12.29 1.69
N LYS A 164 18.31 11.04 1.86
CA LYS A 164 19.16 9.89 2.15
C LYS A 164 19.72 9.21 0.88
N GLY A 165 19.37 9.67 -0.31
CA GLY A 165 19.80 9.07 -1.59
C GLY A 165 19.23 7.66 -1.85
N ILE A 166 18.28 7.21 -1.03
CA ILE A 166 17.63 5.89 -1.15
C ILE A 166 16.67 5.89 -2.35
N VAL A 167 16.06 7.03 -2.61
CA VAL A 167 15.34 7.34 -3.85
C VAL A 167 15.90 8.65 -4.40
N SER A 168 16.13 8.75 -5.70
CA SER A 168 16.57 9.99 -6.36
C SER A 168 15.46 10.75 -7.08
#